data_AF-A0A0D3EE68-F1
#
_entry.id   AF-A0A0D3EE68-F1
#
_cell.length_a   1.000
_cell.length_b   1.000
_cell.length_c   1.000
_cell.angle_alpha   90.00
_cell.angle_beta   90.00
_cell.angle_gamma   90.00
#
_symmetry.space_group_name_H-M   'P 1'
#
loop_
_entity.id
_entity.type
_entity.pdbx_description
1 polymer ?
#
loop_
_entity_poly.entity_id
_entity_poly.type
_entity_poly.pdbx_seq_one_letter_code
_entity_poly.pdbx_strand_id
1 'polypeptide(L)'
;MVPQFPEAFKPTQVPFQKGTAQKFVQPSGTGTDLGFFSLDDLSNPLPDEVYPLVISAETVISPSSGSEEPLVHKQITLACLEKTDDGSFKVKVMKQILWIEGARYELRELYGIDNSTAQDDDVASGLEDSGDKECVICLTEPKDTAVMPCRHLCLCSDCAKELRFQSNKCPICRQPIDELLMIKVETSNEQH
;
A
#
# COMPACT_ATOMS: atom_id res chain seq x y z
N MET A 1 -7.19 17.11 -3.75
CA MET A 1 -8.50 16.43 -3.87
C MET A 1 -9.55 17.36 -3.30
N VAL A 2 -10.71 17.45 -3.92
CA VAL A 2 -11.79 18.39 -3.55
C VAL A 2 -13.03 17.58 -3.21
N PRO A 3 -13.65 17.77 -2.03
CA PRO A 3 -14.92 17.12 -1.72
C PRO A 3 -15.98 17.51 -2.76
N GLN A 4 -16.77 16.55 -3.21
CA GLN A 4 -17.85 16.82 -4.18
C GLN A 4 -18.94 17.73 -3.59
N PHE A 5 -19.14 17.67 -2.26
CA PHE A 5 -20.13 18.44 -1.53
C PHE A 5 -19.48 19.15 -0.32
N PRO A 6 -18.64 20.18 -0.55
CA PRO A 6 -17.84 20.79 0.52
C PRO A 6 -18.68 21.54 1.56
N GLU A 7 -19.87 22.02 1.16
CA GLU A 7 -20.80 22.72 2.06
C GLU A 7 -21.59 21.76 2.96
N ALA A 8 -21.83 20.53 2.49
CA ALA A 8 -22.54 19.51 3.25
C ALA A 8 -21.60 18.63 4.09
N PHE A 9 -20.38 18.41 3.62
CA PHE A 9 -19.40 17.52 4.27
C PHE A 9 -18.04 18.21 4.36
N LYS A 10 -17.83 18.93 5.47
CA LYS A 10 -16.52 19.49 5.78
C LYS A 10 -15.55 18.35 6.14
N PRO A 11 -14.36 18.27 5.53
CA PRO A 11 -13.38 17.24 5.88
C PRO A 11 -13.02 17.30 7.37
N THR A 12 -13.12 16.17 8.06
CA THR A 12 -12.66 16.06 9.44
C THR A 12 -11.15 15.93 9.49
N GLN A 13 -10.51 16.70 10.36
CA GLN A 13 -9.07 16.68 10.58
C GLN A 13 -8.76 16.43 12.05
N VAL A 14 -7.81 15.52 12.31
CA VAL A 14 -7.35 15.18 13.66
C VAL A 14 -5.84 15.35 13.70
N PRO A 15 -5.29 16.25 14.55
CA PRO A 15 -3.84 16.41 14.67
C PRO A 15 -3.24 15.29 15.52
N PHE A 16 -2.04 14.86 15.16
CA PHE A 16 -1.27 13.86 15.90
C PHE A 16 0.14 14.38 16.17
N GLN A 17 0.76 13.92 17.26
CA GLN A 17 2.15 14.24 17.57
C GLN A 17 3.09 13.56 16.57
N LYS A 18 4.30 14.09 16.41
CA LYS A 18 5.33 13.44 15.58
C LYS A 18 5.82 12.17 16.26
N GLY A 19 5.98 11.09 15.49
CA GLY A 19 6.48 9.82 15.99
C GLY A 19 6.35 8.71 14.94
N THR A 20 7.14 7.65 15.09
CA THR A 20 7.07 6.43 14.27
C THR A 20 6.11 5.41 14.89
N ALA A 21 5.64 4.44 14.10
CA ALA A 21 4.77 3.35 14.56
C ALA A 21 3.50 3.80 15.30
N GLN A 22 2.95 4.96 14.95
CA GLN A 22 1.75 5.49 15.58
C GLN A 22 0.49 4.86 15.00
N LYS A 23 -0.48 4.56 15.86
CA LYS A 23 -1.85 4.21 15.48
C LYS A 23 -2.70 5.47 15.45
N PHE A 24 -3.12 5.88 14.27
CA PHE A 24 -4.01 7.03 14.07
C PHE A 24 -5.46 6.59 14.31
N VAL A 25 -6.06 7.09 15.39
CA VAL A 25 -7.46 6.78 15.73
C VAL A 25 -8.24 8.08 15.87
N GLN A 26 -9.32 8.17 15.10
CA GLN A 26 -10.29 9.23 15.26
C GLN A 26 -11.22 8.92 16.45
N PRO A 27 -11.50 9.88 17.35
CA PRO A 27 -12.43 9.66 18.45
C PRO A 27 -13.85 9.30 17.97
N SER A 28 -14.49 8.34 18.63
CA SER A 28 -15.88 7.94 18.33
C SER A 28 -16.84 9.13 18.35
N GLY A 29 -17.76 9.20 17.39
CA GLY A 29 -18.73 10.29 17.26
C GLY A 29 -18.21 11.55 16.57
N THR A 30 -16.91 11.62 16.24
CA THR A 30 -16.35 12.72 15.44
C THR A 30 -16.26 12.39 13.94
N GLY A 31 -16.65 11.17 13.57
CA GLY A 31 -16.62 10.64 12.20
C GLY A 31 -17.60 11.32 11.26
N THR A 32 -17.49 10.98 9.99
CA THR A 32 -18.42 11.43 8.94
C THR A 32 -19.71 10.64 9.03
N ASP A 33 -20.86 11.32 9.04
CA ASP A 33 -22.16 10.67 8.88
C ASP A 33 -22.35 10.25 7.41
N LEU A 34 -22.61 8.96 7.21
CA LEU A 34 -22.77 8.33 5.90
C LEU A 34 -24.24 8.08 5.57
N GLY A 35 -25.17 8.34 6.50
CA GLY A 35 -26.60 8.06 6.33
C GLY A 35 -27.27 8.84 5.20
N PHE A 36 -26.60 9.86 4.66
CA PHE A 36 -27.05 10.63 3.50
C PHE A 36 -26.89 9.89 2.17
N PHE A 37 -25.92 8.97 2.07
CA PHE A 37 -25.58 8.30 0.82
C PHE A 37 -26.31 6.95 0.70
N SER A 38 -26.64 6.56 -0.53
CA SER A 38 -27.14 5.20 -0.78
C SER A 38 -26.01 4.18 -0.62
N LEU A 39 -26.36 2.93 -0.27
CA LEU A 39 -25.35 1.88 -0.14
C LEU A 39 -24.62 1.59 -1.46
N ASP A 40 -25.30 1.76 -2.59
CA ASP A 40 -24.72 1.57 -3.91
C ASP A 40 -23.66 2.64 -4.21
N ASP A 41 -23.94 3.90 -3.84
CA ASP A 41 -22.99 5.02 -4.00
C ASP A 41 -21.76 4.85 -3.11
N LEU A 42 -21.90 4.19 -1.96
CA LEU A 42 -20.79 3.92 -1.04
C LEU A 42 -19.92 2.73 -1.46
N SER A 43 -20.48 1.76 -2.17
CA SER A 43 -19.84 0.47 -2.44
C SER A 43 -18.87 0.50 -3.63
N ASN A 44 -19.03 1.46 -4.54
CA ASN A 44 -18.23 1.55 -5.76
C ASN A 44 -17.70 2.97 -6.00
N PRO A 45 -16.59 3.12 -6.73
CA PRO A 45 -16.20 4.43 -7.24
C PRO A 45 -17.30 4.97 -8.15
N LEU A 46 -17.64 6.23 -7.96
CA LEU A 46 -18.54 6.96 -8.82
C LEU A 46 -17.79 7.42 -10.09
N PRO A 47 -18.50 7.87 -11.15
CA PRO A 47 -17.88 8.45 -12.34
C PRO A 47 -16.87 9.55 -11.99
N ASP A 48 -15.94 9.83 -12.91
CA ASP A 48 -14.93 10.89 -12.78
C ASP A 48 -13.94 10.71 -11.60
N GLU A 49 -13.61 9.45 -11.27
CA GLU A 49 -12.70 9.10 -10.17
C GLU A 49 -13.15 9.65 -8.80
N VAL A 50 -14.46 9.69 -8.58
CA VAL A 50 -15.04 10.07 -7.28
C VAL A 50 -15.07 8.85 -6.36
N TYR A 51 -14.43 8.99 -5.20
CA TYR A 51 -14.34 7.93 -4.19
C TYR A 51 -15.20 8.27 -2.97
N PRO A 52 -16.02 7.33 -2.46
CA PRO A 52 -16.90 7.56 -1.31
C PRO A 52 -16.15 7.91 -0.02
N LEU A 53 -14.95 7.34 0.17
CA LEU A 53 -14.10 7.63 1.32
C LEU A 53 -12.68 7.97 0.84
N VAL A 54 -12.18 9.10 1.32
CA VAL A 54 -10.80 9.53 1.12
C VAL A 54 -10.17 9.78 2.49
N ILE A 55 -9.11 9.03 2.80
CA ILE A 55 -8.32 9.21 4.02
C ILE A 55 -6.98 9.81 3.61
N SER A 56 -6.64 11.00 4.13
CA SER A 56 -5.36 11.67 3.87
C SER A 56 -4.58 11.79 5.18
N ALA A 57 -3.39 11.21 5.23
CA ALA A 57 -2.41 11.44 6.28
C ALA A 57 -1.36 12.42 5.74
N GLU A 58 -1.20 13.56 6.41
CA GLU A 58 -0.32 14.64 5.96
C GLU A 58 0.80 14.88 6.98
N THR A 59 2.03 14.96 6.49
CA THR A 59 3.19 15.37 7.28
C THR A 59 3.67 16.73 6.77
N VAL A 60 3.67 17.73 7.64
CA VAL A 60 4.20 19.06 7.35
C VAL A 60 5.67 19.10 7.77
N ILE A 61 6.54 19.43 6.81
CA ILE A 61 7.97 19.59 7.02
C ILE A 61 8.26 21.09 6.95
N SER A 62 8.50 21.68 8.12
CA SER A 62 8.90 23.08 8.21
C SER A 62 10.35 23.23 7.74
N PRO A 63 10.65 24.21 6.87
CA PRO A 63 12.02 24.46 6.44
C PRO A 63 12.86 24.97 7.62
N SER A 64 14.15 24.63 7.60
CA SER A 64 15.12 25.03 8.62
C SER A 64 15.46 26.53 8.57
N SER A 65 15.13 27.20 7.46
CA SER A 65 15.30 28.65 7.27
C SER A 65 13.97 29.27 6.84
N GLY A 66 13.60 30.38 7.49
CA GLY A 66 12.24 30.94 7.47
C GLY A 66 11.77 31.62 6.18
N SER A 67 12.30 31.25 5.01
CA SER A 67 11.95 31.85 3.71
C SER A 67 11.31 30.89 2.70
N GLU A 68 11.15 29.61 3.03
CA GLU A 68 10.52 28.62 2.13
C GLU A 68 9.11 28.25 2.61
N GLU A 69 8.22 27.90 1.68
CA GLU A 69 6.92 27.34 2.02
C GLU A 69 7.07 25.95 2.64
N PRO A 70 6.20 25.58 3.60
CA PRO A 70 6.27 24.26 4.23
C PRO A 70 6.03 23.15 3.21
N LEU A 71 6.92 22.18 3.17
CA LEU A 71 6.77 21.02 2.32
C LEU A 71 5.76 20.05 2.95
N VAL A 72 4.81 19.54 2.18
CA VAL A 72 3.80 18.62 2.69
C VAL A 72 3.89 17.28 1.97
N HIS A 73 4.19 16.23 2.72
CA HIS A 73 4.05 14.86 2.24
C HIS A 73 2.66 14.34 2.59
N LYS A 74 2.03 13.63 1.65
CA LYS A 74 0.70 13.05 1.86
C LYS A 74 0.68 11.59 1.48
N GLN A 75 0.11 10.77 2.34
CA GLN A 75 -0.35 9.44 1.99
C GLN A 75 -1.87 9.47 1.91
N ILE A 76 -2.41 9.15 0.75
CA ILE A 76 -3.84 9.22 0.48
C ILE A 76 -4.35 7.83 0.15
N THR A 77 -5.36 7.39 0.88
CA THR A 77 -6.09 6.15 0.64
C THR A 77 -7.46 6.50 0.07
N LEU A 78 -7.72 6.02 -1.14
CA LEU A 78 -9.00 6.13 -1.84
C LEU A 78 -9.76 4.81 -1.65
N ALA A 79 -10.94 4.87 -1.07
CA ALA A 79 -11.67 3.69 -0.63
C ALA A 79 -13.18 3.79 -0.88
N CYS A 80 -13.80 2.61 -0.93
CA CYS A 80 -15.24 2.42 -0.87
C CYS A 80 -15.60 1.70 0.43
N LEU A 81 -16.89 1.64 0.73
CA LEU A 81 -17.44 1.01 1.92
C LEU A 81 -18.38 -0.11 1.53
N GLU A 82 -18.10 -1.31 2.01
CA GLU A 82 -18.95 -2.48 1.82
C GLU A 82 -19.74 -2.72 3.11
N LYS A 83 -21.07 -2.76 3.02
CA LYS A 83 -21.92 -3.11 4.15
C LYS A 83 -21.88 -4.62 4.36
N THR A 84 -21.60 -5.04 5.59
CA THR A 84 -21.57 -6.45 5.99
C THR A 84 -22.95 -6.90 6.48
N ASP A 85 -23.14 -8.22 6.57
CA ASP A 85 -24.42 -8.84 6.97
C ASP A 85 -24.86 -8.44 8.39
N ASP A 86 -23.90 -8.14 9.28
CA ASP A 86 -24.15 -7.65 10.64
C ASP A 86 -24.53 -6.16 10.70
N GLY A 87 -24.58 -5.49 9.54
CA GLY A 87 -24.93 -4.08 9.41
C GLY A 87 -23.76 -3.11 9.62
N SER A 88 -22.56 -3.60 9.93
CA SER A 88 -21.35 -2.78 9.98
C SER A 88 -20.80 -2.46 8.58
N PHE A 89 -19.74 -1.65 8.51
CA PHE A 89 -19.09 -1.30 7.26
C PHE A 89 -17.63 -1.74 7.27
N LYS A 90 -17.22 -2.36 6.17
CA LYS A 90 -15.83 -2.70 5.87
C LYS A 90 -15.29 -1.72 4.84
N VAL A 91 -14.09 -1.19 5.10
CA VAL A 91 -13.39 -0.32 4.15
C VAL A 91 -12.69 -1.19 3.10
N LYS A 92 -12.94 -0.90 1.83
CA LYS A 92 -12.25 -1.50 0.69
C LYS A 92 -11.34 -0.48 0.03
N VAL A 93 -10.04 -0.69 0.15
CA VAL A 93 -9.03 0.16 -0.49
C VAL A 93 -9.05 -0.06 -1.99
N MET A 94 -9.21 1.02 -2.75
CA MET A 94 -9.25 1.00 -4.21
C MET A 94 -7.93 1.48 -4.81
N LYS A 95 -7.35 2.55 -4.25
CA LYS A 95 -6.07 3.11 -4.68
C LYS A 95 -5.35 3.73 -3.48
N GLN A 96 -4.03 3.71 -3.53
CA GLN A 96 -3.19 4.46 -2.59
C GLN A 96 -2.25 5.37 -3.36
N ILE A 97 -2.08 6.59 -2.88
CA ILE A 97 -1.31 7.64 -3.55
C ILE A 97 -0.34 8.26 -2.55
N LEU A 98 0.92 8.41 -2.94
CA LEU A 98 1.92 9.19 -2.22
C LEU A 98 2.15 10.52 -2.95
N TRP A 99 2.09 11.61 -2.21
CA TRP A 99 2.55 12.93 -2.64
C TRP A 99 3.83 13.25 -1.88
N ILE A 100 4.94 13.31 -2.59
CA ILE A 100 6.28 13.57 -2.03
C ILE A 100 6.90 14.68 -2.88
N GLU A 101 7.35 15.76 -2.25
CA GLU A 101 8.02 16.88 -2.96
C GLU A 101 7.24 17.41 -4.20
N GLY A 102 5.91 17.41 -4.13
CA GLY A 102 5.05 17.85 -5.23
C GLY A 102 4.83 16.81 -6.35
N ALA A 103 5.51 15.67 -6.29
CA ALA A 103 5.31 14.56 -7.22
C ALA A 103 4.25 13.57 -6.69
N ARG A 104 3.43 13.05 -7.61
CA ARG A 104 2.35 12.08 -7.32
C ARG A 104 2.78 10.67 -7.75
N TYR A 105 2.76 9.74 -6.81
CA TYR A 105 3.03 8.32 -7.03
C TYR A 105 1.81 7.48 -6.67
N GLU A 106 1.47 6.51 -7.51
CA GLU A 106 0.46 5.51 -7.17
C GLU A 106 1.15 4.29 -6.56
N LEU A 107 0.74 3.92 -5.35
CA LEU A 107 1.26 2.76 -4.66
C LEU A 107 0.54 1.51 -5.18
N ARG A 108 1.32 0.52 -5.62
CA ARG A 108 0.82 -0.76 -6.10
C ARG A 108 1.53 -1.88 -5.35
N GLU A 109 0.74 -2.81 -4.83
CA GLU A 109 1.27 -4.00 -4.19
C GLU A 109 2.02 -4.88 -5.20
N LEU A 110 3.05 -5.54 -4.70
CA LEU A 110 3.72 -6.62 -5.43
C LEU A 110 3.16 -7.95 -4.93
N TYR A 111 2.89 -8.85 -5.86
CA TYR A 111 2.39 -10.18 -5.55
C TYR A 111 3.55 -11.08 -5.12
N GLY A 112 3.38 -11.84 -4.04
CA GLY A 112 4.45 -12.69 -3.49
C GLY A 112 5.39 -11.98 -2.52
N ILE A 113 5.01 -10.81 -1.99
CA ILE A 113 5.57 -10.27 -0.75
C ILE A 113 4.75 -10.83 0.41
N ASP A 114 5.27 -11.83 1.11
CA ASP A 114 4.66 -12.26 2.37
C ASP A 114 5.06 -11.30 3.48
N ASN A 115 4.08 -10.59 4.04
CA ASN A 115 4.25 -9.64 5.13
C ASN A 115 4.57 -10.39 6.44
N SER A 116 5.80 -10.92 6.55
CA SER A 116 6.28 -11.69 7.70
C SER A 116 6.62 -10.81 8.93
N THR A 117 6.13 -9.57 8.98
CA THR A 117 6.31 -8.69 10.16
C THR A 117 5.10 -8.67 11.08
N ALA A 118 4.11 -9.53 10.89
CA ALA A 118 3.18 -9.90 11.96
C ALA A 118 3.81 -11.04 12.75
N GLN A 119 4.59 -10.67 13.76
CA GLN A 119 5.03 -11.56 14.82
C GLN A 119 3.78 -12.03 15.57
N ASP A 120 3.34 -13.27 15.34
CA ASP A 120 2.48 -14.00 16.27
C ASP A 120 3.24 -15.26 16.65
N ASP A 121 3.71 -15.27 17.89
CA ASP A 121 4.25 -16.45 18.56
C ASP A 121 3.12 -17.46 18.71
N ASP A 122 3.12 -18.55 17.93
CA ASP A 122 2.55 -19.80 18.42
C ASP A 122 3.23 -21.02 17.80
N VAL A 123 3.62 -21.91 18.69
CA VAL A 123 4.35 -23.14 18.43
C VAL A 123 3.40 -24.22 17.91
N ALA A 124 3.93 -25.02 16.97
CA ALA A 124 3.44 -26.32 16.50
C ALA A 124 2.52 -26.32 15.26
N SER A 125 3.12 -26.24 14.08
CA SER A 125 2.97 -27.31 13.09
C SER A 125 4.20 -27.40 12.18
N GLY A 126 4.81 -28.59 12.13
CA GLY A 126 5.91 -28.87 11.22
C GLY A 126 5.39 -28.92 9.77
N LEU A 127 6.22 -28.41 8.85
CA LEU A 127 6.04 -28.36 7.38
C LEU A 127 5.35 -27.09 6.82
N GLU A 128 5.59 -25.92 7.41
CA GLU A 128 5.13 -24.65 6.83
C GLU A 128 6.22 -24.00 5.96
N ASP A 129 6.16 -24.37 4.68
CA ASP A 129 6.47 -23.58 3.48
C ASP A 129 7.65 -22.58 3.50
N SER A 130 8.87 -23.10 3.44
CA SER A 130 10.04 -22.30 3.04
C SER A 130 10.00 -21.84 1.57
N GLY A 131 9.16 -22.47 0.74
CA GLY A 131 9.13 -22.25 -0.71
C GLY A 131 8.54 -20.91 -1.12
N ASP A 132 7.65 -20.35 -0.29
CA ASP A 132 7.01 -19.06 -0.56
C ASP A 132 7.94 -17.84 -0.39
N LYS A 133 9.12 -18.00 0.21
CA LYS A 133 10.11 -16.91 0.34
C LYS A 133 11.29 -17.01 -0.64
N GLU A 134 11.47 -18.17 -1.26
CA GLU A 134 12.59 -18.49 -2.14
C GLU A 134 12.28 -18.22 -3.61
N CYS A 135 13.30 -17.90 -4.39
CA CYS A 135 13.19 -17.72 -5.82
C CYS A 135 12.61 -18.98 -6.48
N VAL A 136 11.57 -18.82 -7.30
CA VAL A 136 10.88 -19.95 -7.93
C VAL A 136 11.70 -20.69 -8.99
N ILE A 137 12.88 -20.18 -9.34
CA ILE A 137 13.80 -20.79 -10.31
C ILE A 137 14.87 -21.62 -9.60
N CYS A 138 15.63 -21.03 -8.67
CA CYS A 138 16.70 -21.75 -7.98
C CYS A 138 16.26 -22.46 -6.71
N LEU A 139 15.14 -22.04 -6.09
CA LEU A 139 14.64 -22.56 -4.82
C LEU A 139 15.73 -22.55 -3.73
N THR A 140 16.54 -21.48 -3.69
CA THR A 140 17.68 -21.36 -2.76
C THR A 140 17.83 -19.93 -2.26
N GLU A 141 17.89 -18.96 -3.17
CA GLU A 141 18.04 -17.55 -2.82
C GLU A 141 16.68 -16.89 -2.57
N PRO A 142 16.58 -15.91 -1.67
CA PRO A 142 15.32 -15.21 -1.40
C PRO A 142 14.83 -14.42 -2.62
N LYS A 143 13.52 -14.22 -2.69
CA LYS A 143 12.91 -13.35 -3.71
C LYS A 143 13.27 -11.89 -3.44
N ASP A 144 14.01 -11.27 -4.35
CA ASP A 144 14.41 -9.85 -4.27
C ASP A 144 14.02 -9.07 -5.53
N THR A 145 13.51 -9.73 -6.56
CA THR A 145 13.28 -9.13 -7.88
C THR A 145 11.85 -9.38 -8.35
N ALA A 146 11.14 -8.28 -8.57
CA ALA A 146 9.79 -8.26 -9.13
C ALA A 146 9.81 -8.06 -10.64
N VAL A 147 8.90 -8.75 -11.32
CA VAL A 147 8.73 -8.67 -12.77
C VAL A 147 7.69 -7.62 -13.12
N MET A 148 8.02 -6.67 -13.99
CA MET A 148 7.10 -5.65 -14.48
C MET A 148 6.61 -5.97 -15.90
N PRO A 149 5.33 -5.70 -16.22
CA PRO A 149 4.36 -4.93 -15.42
C PRO A 149 3.44 -5.80 -14.53
N CYS A 150 3.64 -7.12 -14.49
CA CYS A 150 2.76 -8.04 -13.76
C CYS A 150 2.93 -8.03 -12.23
N ARG A 151 4.00 -7.41 -11.72
CA ARG A 151 4.30 -7.19 -10.29
C ARG A 151 4.54 -8.46 -9.46
N HIS A 152 4.85 -9.60 -10.06
CA HIS A 152 5.20 -10.81 -9.30
C HIS A 152 6.63 -10.72 -8.78
N LEU A 153 6.78 -10.62 -7.46
CA LEU A 153 8.03 -10.85 -6.74
C LEU A 153 8.23 -12.37 -6.63
N CYS A 154 9.11 -12.92 -7.47
CA CYS A 154 9.28 -14.38 -7.57
C CYS A 154 10.71 -14.82 -7.88
N LEU A 155 11.63 -13.88 -8.10
CA LEU A 155 12.98 -14.16 -8.55
C LEU A 155 14.00 -13.60 -7.58
N CYS A 156 15.14 -14.28 -7.45
CA CYS A 156 16.36 -13.65 -6.99
C CYS A 156 17.02 -12.90 -8.16
N SER A 157 17.91 -11.96 -7.85
CA SER A 157 18.50 -11.05 -8.82
C SER A 157 19.35 -11.73 -9.87
N ASP A 158 19.98 -12.86 -9.55
CA ASP A 158 20.77 -13.63 -10.50
C ASP A 158 19.90 -14.44 -11.47
N CYS A 159 18.86 -15.12 -10.97
CA CYS A 159 17.90 -15.80 -11.83
C CYS A 159 17.14 -14.82 -12.73
N ALA A 160 16.85 -13.60 -12.23
CA ALA A 160 16.18 -12.58 -13.02
C ALA A 160 17.00 -12.10 -14.22
N LYS A 161 18.32 -11.92 -14.05
CA LYS A 161 19.22 -11.54 -15.16
C LYS A 161 19.22 -12.61 -16.25
N GLU A 162 19.36 -13.88 -15.86
CA GLU A 162 19.41 -15.00 -16.80
C GLU A 162 18.07 -15.19 -17.54
N LEU A 163 16.95 -15.07 -16.82
CA LEU A 163 15.60 -15.23 -17.39
C LEU A 163 15.32 -14.24 -18.54
N ARG A 164 15.90 -13.04 -18.49
CA ARG A 164 15.75 -12.00 -19.52
C ARG A 164 16.37 -12.42 -20.86
N PHE A 165 17.41 -13.26 -20.85
CA PHE A 165 18.07 -13.76 -22.07
C PHE A 165 17.44 -15.04 -22.62
N GLN A 166 16.77 -15.83 -21.77
CA GLN A 166 16.19 -17.11 -22.17
C GLN A 166 14.75 -16.98 -22.69
N SER A 167 13.81 -16.67 -21.79
CA SER A 167 12.37 -16.71 -22.10
C SER A 167 11.72 -15.33 -22.12
N ASN A 168 12.29 -14.37 -21.39
CA ASN A 168 11.76 -13.02 -21.17
C ASN A 168 10.26 -13.01 -20.78
N LYS A 169 9.82 -13.99 -19.99
CA LYS A 169 8.44 -14.10 -19.48
C LYS A 169 8.43 -14.37 -17.98
N CYS A 170 7.47 -13.79 -17.27
CA CYS A 170 7.24 -14.04 -15.85
C CYS A 170 6.98 -15.54 -15.59
N PRO A 171 7.66 -16.20 -14.63
CA PRO A 171 7.40 -17.61 -14.33
C PRO A 171 6.00 -17.89 -13.79
N ILE A 172 5.39 -16.90 -13.12
CA ILE A 172 4.08 -17.05 -12.47
C ILE A 172 2.94 -16.91 -13.48
N CYS A 173 2.88 -15.78 -14.20
CA CYS A 173 1.75 -15.47 -15.09
C CYS A 173 2.08 -15.55 -16.59
N ARG A 174 3.33 -15.84 -16.96
CA ARG A 174 3.82 -15.93 -18.35
C ARG A 174 3.72 -14.65 -19.18
N GLN A 175 3.37 -13.52 -18.55
CA GLN A 175 3.38 -12.20 -19.19
C GLN A 175 4.81 -11.82 -19.58
N PRO A 176 5.05 -11.17 -20.74
CA PRO A 176 6.38 -10.69 -21.12
C PRO A 176 6.94 -9.72 -20.08
N ILE A 177 8.26 -9.76 -19.91
CA ILE A 177 9.01 -8.89 -19.00
C ILE A 177 9.40 -7.63 -19.75
N ASP A 178 8.92 -6.47 -19.26
CA ASP A 178 9.36 -5.17 -19.75
C ASP A 178 10.57 -4.72 -18.91
N GLU A 179 10.40 -4.73 -17.59
CA GLU A 179 11.38 -4.26 -16.61
C GLU A 179 11.50 -5.22 -15.43
N LEU A 180 12.64 -5.16 -14.74
CA LEU A 180 12.89 -5.91 -13.52
C LEU A 180 13.16 -4.91 -12.40
N LEU A 181 12.39 -4.99 -11.33
CA LEU A 181 12.53 -4.13 -10.16
C LEU A 181 13.20 -4.94 -9.04
N MET A 182 14.43 -4.58 -8.70
CA MET A 182 15.16 -5.15 -7.57
C MET A 182 14.77 -4.40 -6.28
N ILE A 183 14.47 -5.15 -5.25
CA ILE A 183 14.10 -4.68 -3.92
C ILE A 183 15.24 -5.10 -2.98
N LYS A 184 15.98 -4.10 -2.49
CA LYS A 184 16.96 -4.33 -1.44
C LYS A 184 16.27 -4.19 -0.09
N VAL A 185 16.02 -5.30 0.59
CA VAL A 185 15.62 -5.28 1.99
C VAL A 185 16.89 -5.22 2.80
N GLU A 186 17.12 -4.10 3.49
CA GLU A 186 18.17 -4.04 4.51
C GLU A 186 17.73 -4.93 5.67
N THR A 187 18.24 -6.16 5.70
CA THR A 187 18.13 -6.99 6.90
C THR A 187 19.02 -6.35 7.95
N SER A 188 18.41 -5.73 8.96
CA SER A 188 19.10 -5.25 10.17
C SER A 188 19.74 -6.43 10.90
N ASN A 189 20.88 -6.89 10.41
CA ASN A 189 21.68 -7.93 11.03
C ASN A 189 23.12 -7.42 11.15
N GLU A 190 23.27 -6.38 11.96
CA GLU A 190 24.55 -5.92 12.47
C GLU A 190 24.44 -5.74 13.99
N GLN A 191 24.88 -6.77 14.71
CA GLN A 191 25.69 -6.56 15.90
C GLN A 191 26.50 -7.83 16.18
N HIS A 192 27.78 -7.71 15.85
CA HIS A 192 28.88 -8.59 16.24
C HIS A 192 29.15 -8.46 17.75
#